data_AF-A0A8T7HH94-F1
#
_entry.id   AF-A0A8T7HH94-F1
#
_cell.length_a   1.000
_cell.length_b   1.000
_cell.length_c   1.000
_cell.angle_alpha   90.00
_cell.angle_beta   90.00
_cell.angle_gamma   90.00
#
_symmetry.space_group_name_H-M   'P 1'
#
loop_
_entity.id
_entity.type
_entity.pdbx_description
1 polymer ?
#
loop_
_entity_poly.entity_id
_entity_poly.type
_entity_poly.pdbx_seq_one_letter_code
_entity_poly.pdbx_strand_id
1 'polypeptide(L)'
;MKKFTFIVGLFFLVFGFIAFQNAIDNLVFLNKSVIEIQEGGFPAVSEQDLGLAIRRGGALLQVTRALLVFGFVILIYSVIDEMKKIKTRFFN
;
A
#
# COMPACT_ATOMS: atom_id res chain seq x y z
N MET A 1 0.05 25.46 -4.36
CA MET A 1 -0.75 24.22 -4.27
C MET A 1 -0.37 23.13 -5.29
N LYS A 2 0.04 23.43 -6.53
CA LYS A 2 0.25 22.40 -7.59
C LYS A 2 1.50 21.50 -7.43
N LYS A 3 2.65 22.09 -7.09
CA LYS A 3 3.85 21.31 -6.70
C LYS A 3 3.59 20.46 -5.46
N PHE A 4 2.79 21.00 -4.53
CA PHE A 4 2.38 20.30 -3.32
C PHE A 4 1.52 19.07 -3.64
N THR A 5 0.50 19.16 -4.50
CA THR A 5 -0.32 18.00 -4.90
C THR A 5 0.48 16.92 -5.63
N PHE A 6 1.44 17.30 -6.48
CA PHE A 6 2.33 16.34 -7.14
C PHE A 6 3.24 15.64 -6.12
N ILE A 7 3.89 16.40 -5.23
CA ILE A 7 4.75 15.86 -4.17
C ILE A 7 3.95 14.96 -3.22
N VAL A 8 2.73 15.36 -2.86
CA VAL A 8 1.83 14.57 -2.01
C VAL A 8 1.42 13.27 -2.71
N GLY A 9 1.04 13.31 -3.99
CA GLY A 9 0.72 12.11 -4.77
C GLY A 9 1.91 11.16 -4.87
N LEU A 10 3.11 11.69 -5.14
CA LEU A 10 4.35 10.91 -5.19
C LEU A 10 4.70 10.31 -3.82
N PHE A 11 4.55 11.08 -2.75
CA PHE A 11 4.77 10.62 -1.38
C PHE A 11 3.85 9.44 -1.04
N PHE A 12 2.54 9.56 -1.29
CA PHE A 12 1.59 8.49 -1.03
C PHE A 12 1.87 7.24 -1.86
N LEU A 13 2.38 7.40 -3.09
CA LEU A 13 2.80 6.26 -3.92
C LEU A 13 4.04 5.56 -3.35
N VAL A 14 5.11 6.30 -3.03
CA VAL A 14 6.36 5.72 -2.54
C VAL A 14 6.15 5.07 -1.16
N PHE A 15 5.57 5.80 -0.22
CA PHE A 15 5.35 5.28 1.13
C PHE A 15 4.25 4.23 1.17
N GLY A 16 3.20 4.37 0.35
CA GLY A 16 2.18 3.35 0.18
C GLY A 16 2.77 2.06 -0.37
N PHE A 17 3.73 2.15 -1.30
CA PHE A 17 4.38 0.98 -1.90
C PHE A 17 5.28 0.25 -0.89
N ILE A 18 6.10 1.00 -0.14
CA ILE A 18 6.95 0.44 0.92
C ILE A 18 6.09 -0.23 2.00
N ALA A 19 5.04 0.45 2.46
CA ALA A 19 4.14 -0.11 3.46
C ALA A 19 3.40 -1.35 2.95
N PHE A 20 3.03 -1.38 1.67
CA PHE A 20 2.42 -2.54 1.03
C PHE A 20 3.39 -3.72 0.97
N GLN A 21 4.65 -3.51 0.55
CA GLN A 21 5.65 -4.57 0.54
C GLN A 21 5.91 -5.13 1.95
N ASN A 22 6.10 -4.26 2.94
CA ASN A 22 6.28 -4.70 4.33
C ASN A 22 5.07 -5.49 4.87
N ALA A 23 3.85 -5.13 4.47
CA ALA A 23 2.65 -5.87 4.85
C ALA A 23 2.56 -7.25 4.17
N ILE A 24 2.98 -7.35 2.90
CA ILE A 24 3.11 -8.63 2.19
C ILE A 24 4.14 -9.52 2.90
N ASP A 25 5.34 -9.00 3.17
CA ASP A 25 6.43 -9.76 3.79
C ASP A 25 6.03 -10.29 5.17
N ASN A 26 5.37 -9.45 5.99
CA ASN A 26 4.84 -9.86 7.28
C ASN A 26 3.77 -10.95 7.18
N LEU A 27 2.90 -10.90 6.17
CA LEU A 27 1.89 -11.94 5.94
C LEU A 27 2.52 -13.25 5.45
N VAL A 28 3.53 -13.19 4.58
CA VAL A 28 4.27 -14.36 4.12
C VAL A 28 5.01 -15.01 5.29
N PHE A 29 5.63 -14.20 6.15
CA PHE A 29 6.28 -14.68 7.37
C PHE A 29 5.28 -15.37 8.31
N LEU A 30 4.16 -14.72 8.62
CA LEU A 30 3.09 -15.30 9.44
C LEU A 30 2.58 -16.63 8.87
N ASN A 31 2.39 -16.72 7.55
CA ASN A 31 1.93 -17.95 6.91
C ASN A 31 2.96 -19.08 7.02
N LYS A 32 4.27 -18.78 6.87
CA LYS A 32 5.34 -19.75 7.12
C LYS A 32 5.35 -20.24 8.58
N SER A 33 5.22 -19.33 9.53
CA SER A 33 5.15 -19.68 10.95
C SER A 33 3.93 -20.55 11.28
N VAL A 34 2.78 -20.34 10.62
CA VAL A 34 1.61 -21.22 10.77
C VAL A 34 1.93 -22.65 10.33
N ILE A 35 2.57 -22.80 9.17
CA ILE A 35 2.95 -24.11 8.62
C ILE A 35 3.94 -24.81 9.57
N GLU A 36 4.97 -24.11 10.04
CA GLU A 36 5.98 -24.66 10.95
C GLU A 36 5.40 -25.06 12.33
N ILE A 37 4.35 -24.38 12.81
CA ILE A 37 3.62 -24.76 14.03
C ILE A 37 2.78 -26.01 13.80
N GLN A 38 2.10 -26.13 12.65
CA GLN A 38 1.34 -27.33 12.28
C GLN A 38 2.25 -28.56 12.08
N GLU A 39 3.49 -28.34 11.66
CA GLU A 39 4.52 -29.38 11.53
C GLU A 39 5.22 -29.73 12.86
N GLY A 40 4.84 -29.08 13.98
CA GLY A 40 5.28 -29.43 15.34
C GLY A 40 6.64 -28.84 15.75
N GLY A 41 7.16 -27.84 15.04
CA GLY A 41 8.51 -27.30 15.24
C GLY A 41 8.66 -26.15 16.26
N PHE A 42 7.57 -25.50 16.69
CA PHE A 42 7.62 -24.28 17.52
C PHE A 42 6.55 -24.25 18.64
N PRO A 43 6.77 -23.49 19.73
CA PRO A 43 5.86 -23.47 20.87
C PRO A 43 4.49 -22.92 20.47
N ALA A 44 3.45 -23.44 21.11
CA ALA A 44 2.05 -23.18 20.82
C ALA A 44 1.71 -21.67 20.82
N VAL A 45 1.74 -21.04 19.65
CA VAL A 45 1.05 -19.77 19.43
C VAL A 45 -0.44 -20.10 19.39
N SER A 46 -1.25 -19.42 20.18
CA SER A 46 -2.69 -19.69 20.19
C SER A 46 -3.28 -19.45 18.80
N GLU A 47 -4.11 -20.37 18.30
CA GLU A 47 -4.77 -20.21 17.00
C GLU A 47 -5.56 -18.90 16.90
N GLN A 48 -6.04 -18.39 18.05
CA GLN A 48 -6.71 -17.09 18.15
C GLN A 48 -5.78 -15.91 17.86
N ASP A 49 -4.56 -15.90 18.41
CA ASP A 49 -3.58 -14.83 18.15
C ASP A 49 -3.13 -14.84 16.69
N LEU A 50 -2.98 -16.04 16.11
CA LEU A 50 -2.62 -16.24 14.72
C LEU A 50 -3.73 -15.74 13.77
N GLY A 51 -4.99 -16.11 14.05
CA GLY A 51 -6.14 -15.63 13.30
C GLY A 51 -6.32 -14.11 13.38
N LEU A 52 -6.04 -13.51 14.54
CA LEU A 52 -6.06 -12.06 14.73
C LEU A 52 -4.94 -11.37 13.94
N ALA A 53 -3.73 -11.94 13.92
CA ALA A 53 -2.60 -11.43 13.16
C ALA A 53 -2.86 -11.45 11.64
N ILE A 54 -3.43 -12.55 11.12
CA ILE A 54 -3.82 -12.66 9.71
C ILE A 54 -4.90 -11.64 9.35
N ARG A 55 -5.94 -11.49 10.19
CA ARG A 55 -6.99 -10.47 9.97
C ARG A 55 -6.43 -9.06 9.94
N ARG A 56 -5.52 -8.73 10.87
CA ARG A 56 -4.84 -7.43 10.93
C ARG A 56 -3.95 -7.21 9.70
N GLY A 57 -3.21 -8.23 9.26
CA GLY A 57 -2.42 -8.16 8.04
C GLY A 57 -3.27 -7.95 6.79
N GLY A 58 -4.41 -8.63 6.67
CA GLY A 58 -5.37 -8.43 5.59
C GLY A 58 -5.95 -7.01 5.56
N ALA A 59 -6.31 -6.47 6.72
CA ALA A 59 -6.77 -5.08 6.84
C ALA A 59 -5.66 -4.07 6.47
N LEU A 60 -4.41 -4.32 6.90
CA LEU A 60 -3.25 -3.50 6.53
C LEU A 60 -3.00 -3.50 5.02
N LEU A 61 -3.12 -4.65 4.34
CA LEU A 61 -3.02 -4.72 2.88
C LEU A 61 -4.10 -3.92 2.18
N GLN A 62 -5.33 -3.94 2.70
CA GLN A 62 -6.44 -3.19 2.12
C GLN A 62 -6.23 -1.67 2.25
N VAL A 63 -5.77 -1.22 3.42
CA VAL A 63 -5.49 0.21 3.68
C VAL A 63 -4.30 0.69 2.85
N THR A 64 -3.21 -0.06 2.79
CA THR A 64 -2.02 0.30 1.99
C THR A 64 -2.34 0.33 0.49
N ARG A 65 -3.16 -0.60 -0.01
CA ARG A 65 -3.68 -0.56 -1.38
C ARG A 65 -4.53 0.69 -1.63
N ALA A 66 -5.40 1.07 -0.70
CA ALA A 66 -6.20 2.28 -0.83
C ALA A 66 -5.34 3.55 -0.88
N LEU A 67 -4.28 3.63 -0.06
CA LEU A 67 -3.31 4.73 -0.09
C LEU A 67 -2.59 4.84 -1.44
N LEU A 68 -2.19 3.71 -2.02
CA LEU A 68 -1.58 3.64 -3.35
C LEU A 68 -2.53 4.17 -4.44
N VAL A 69 -3.78 3.70 -4.45
CA VAL A 69 -4.80 4.15 -5.41
C VAL A 69 -5.06 5.65 -5.25
N PHE A 70 -5.17 6.13 -4.02
CA PHE A 70 -5.36 7.54 -3.74
C PHE A 70 -4.19 8.39 -4.24
N GLY A 71 -2.94 7.99 -3.95
CA GLY A 71 -1.74 8.66 -4.44
C GLY A 71 -1.68 8.69 -5.98
N PHE A 72 -2.05 7.58 -6.62
CA PHE A 72 -2.12 7.47 -8.08
C PHE A 72 -3.13 8.44 -8.70
N VAL A 73 -4.35 8.51 -8.15
CA VAL A 73 -5.40 9.42 -8.63
C VAL A 73 -4.97 10.88 -8.49
N ILE A 74 -4.37 11.26 -7.35
CA ILE A 74 -3.86 12.62 -7.16
C ILE A 74 -2.77 12.95 -8.18
N LEU A 75 -1.85 12.01 -8.42
CA LEU A 75 -0.76 12.22 -9.37
C LEU A 75 -1.30 12.37 -10.80
N ILE A 76 -2.21 11.51 -11.25
CA ILE A 76 -2.89 11.64 -12.55
C ILE A 76 -3.57 13.00 -12.68
N TYR A 77 -4.34 13.41 -11.66
CA TYR A 77 -5.06 14.67 -11.71
C TYR A 77 -4.11 15.86 -11.85
N SER A 78 -2.96 15.81 -11.18
CA SER A 78 -1.92 16.84 -11.30
C SER A 78 -1.31 16.90 -12.70
N VAL A 79 -1.08 15.76 -13.35
CA VAL A 79 -0.52 15.68 -14.71
C VAL A 79 -1.53 16.14 -15.76
N ILE A 80 -2.80 15.71 -15.65
CA ILE A 80 -3.85 16.12 -16.60
C ILE A 80 -4.06 17.63 -16.59
N ASP A 81 -4.01 18.26 -15.41
CA ASP A 81 -4.14 19.72 -15.28
C ASP A 81 -2.96 20.46 -15.96
N GLU A 82 -1.76 19.87 -15.97
CA GLU A 82 -0.62 20.40 -16.74
C GLU A 82 -0.78 20.20 -18.25
N MET A 83 -1.18 19.00 -18.69
CA MET A 83 -1.39 18.70 -20.11
C MET A 83 -2.47 19.60 -20.74
N LYS A 84 -3.55 19.89 -20.01
CA LYS A 84 -4.60 20.82 -20.47
C LYS A 84 -4.04 22.21 -20.74
N LYS A 85 -3.15 22.72 -19.89
CA LYS A 85 -2.52 24.04 -20.07
C LYS A 85 -1.56 24.09 -21.24
N ILE A 86 -0.78 23.02 -21.44
CA ILE A 86 0.08 22.89 -22.62
C ILE A 86 -0.80 22.98 -23.88
N LYS A 87 -1.91 22.23 -23.93
CA LYS A 87 -2.85 22.31 -25.05
C LYS A 87 -3.41 23.73 -25.23
N THR A 88 -3.81 24.44 -24.19
CA THR A 88 -4.32 25.82 -24.34
C THR A 88 -3.26 26.82 -24.84
N ARG A 89 -1.99 26.65 -24.49
CA ARG A 89 -0.88 27.50 -24.98
C ARG A 89 -0.44 27.22 -26.40
N PHE A 90 -0.66 26.00 -26.91
CA PHE A 90 -0.32 25.63 -28.28
C PHE A 90 -1.44 25.94 -29.29
N PHE A 91 -2.66 26.21 -28.81
CA PHE A 91 -3.83 26.51 -29.64
C PHE A 91 -4.25 28.00 -29.62
N ASN A 92 -3.55 28.85 -28.86
CA ASN A 92 -3.63 30.32 -28.90
C ASN A 92 -2.30 30.90 -29.38
#